data_AF-A0A3R9L4Q7-F1
#
_entry.id   AF-A0A3R9L4Q7-F1
#
_cell.length_a   1.000
_cell.length_b   1.000
_cell.length_c   1.000
_cell.angle_alpha   90.00
_cell.angle_beta   90.00
_cell.angle_gamma   90.00
#
_symmetry.space_group_name_H-M   'P 1'
#
loop_
_entity.id
_entity.type
_entity.pdbx_description
1 polymer ?
#
loop_
_entity_poly.entity_id
_entity_poly.type
_entity_poly.pdbx_seq_one_letter_code
_entity_poly.pdbx_strand_id
1 'polypeptide(L)'
;MKKIIFIKSIQLLVIDGIMLAFLTFKEGLTWDWILIYSGWLIFFHPVLLTYLSNQLCDHFSHLYSQIRPRFWRFTLQILLWDSLIILSLLFLRGIPLFLQGTLLIIGHLISSYRINQSLKQDFPKAYQKQISFWSIL
;
A
#
# COMPACT_ATOMS: atom_id res chain seq x y z
N MET A 1 15.52 2.46 -7.17
CA MET A 1 14.29 2.68 -6.36
C MET A 1 13.08 1.92 -6.91
N LYS A 2 12.90 1.91 -8.24
CA LYS A 2 11.75 1.28 -8.92
C LYS A 2 11.38 -0.11 -8.39
N LYS A 3 12.37 -1.02 -8.27
CA LYS A 3 12.12 -2.40 -7.83
C LYS A 3 11.63 -2.48 -6.38
N ILE A 4 12.19 -1.69 -5.47
CA ILE A 4 11.78 -1.67 -4.05
C ILE A 4 10.30 -1.30 -3.96
N ILE A 5 9.91 -0.16 -4.53
CA ILE A 5 8.53 0.34 -4.48
C ILE A 5 7.58 -0.66 -5.16
N PHE A 6 7.95 -1.17 -6.33
CA PHE A 6 7.12 -2.12 -7.07
C PHE A 6 6.87 -3.42 -6.29
N ILE A 7 7.93 -4.02 -5.71
CA ILE A 7 7.80 -5.26 -4.94
C ILE A 7 6.94 -5.03 -3.70
N LYS A 8 7.16 -3.95 -2.95
CA LYS A 8 6.38 -3.67 -1.72
C LYS A 8 4.93 -3.30 -2.03
N SER A 9 4.67 -2.57 -3.12
CA SER A 9 3.30 -2.32 -3.59
C SER A 9 2.60 -3.63 -3.98
N ILE A 10 3.26 -4.54 -4.69
CA ILE A 10 2.68 -5.85 -5.01
C ILE A 10 2.42 -6.67 -3.75
N GLN A 11 3.35 -6.69 -2.79
CA GLN A 11 3.14 -7.39 -1.52
C GLN A 11 1.88 -6.89 -0.81
N LEU A 12 1.71 -5.56 -0.74
CA LEU A 12 0.52 -4.93 -0.16
C LEU A 12 -0.76 -5.36 -0.91
N LEU A 13 -0.76 -5.25 -2.24
CA LEU A 13 -1.90 -5.62 -3.10
C LEU A 13 -2.27 -7.11 -3.00
N VAL A 14 -1.27 -8.01 -2.96
CA VAL A 14 -1.50 -9.45 -2.87
C VAL A 14 -2.11 -9.81 -1.52
N ILE A 15 -1.57 -9.23 -0.43
CA ILE A 15 -2.08 -9.47 0.92
C ILE A 15 -3.53 -8.98 1.04
N ASP A 16 -3.81 -7.76 0.56
CA ASP A 16 -5.16 -7.21 0.58
C ASP A 16 -6.12 -8.02 -0.29
N GLY A 17 -5.68 -8.44 -1.47
CA GLY A 17 -6.47 -9.31 -2.36
C GLY A 17 -6.81 -10.66 -1.72
N ILE A 18 -5.85 -11.30 -1.04
CA ILE A 18 -6.09 -12.57 -0.33
C ILE A 18 -7.08 -12.37 0.82
N MET A 19 -6.92 -11.31 1.62
CA MET A 19 -7.85 -11.01 2.73
C MET A 19 -9.26 -10.71 2.23
N LEU A 20 -9.40 -9.93 1.15
CA LEU A 20 -10.69 -9.62 0.54
C LEU A 20 -11.35 -10.86 -0.08
N ALA A 21 -10.58 -11.72 -0.75
CA ALA A 21 -11.10 -12.98 -1.28
C ALA A 21 -11.63 -13.86 -0.14
N PHE A 22 -10.87 -13.98 0.95
CA PHE A 22 -11.28 -14.73 2.14
C PHE A 22 -12.60 -14.19 2.73
N LEU A 23 -12.74 -12.86 2.85
CA LEU A 23 -13.98 -12.24 3.32
C LEU A 23 -15.16 -12.46 2.37
N THR A 24 -14.91 -12.46 1.05
CA THR A 24 -15.95 -12.62 0.02
C THR A 24 -16.50 -14.05 0.00
N PHE A 25 -15.66 -15.07 0.22
CA PHE A 25 -16.11 -16.47 0.29
C PHE A 25 -16.79 -16.81 1.62
N LYS A 26 -16.71 -15.94 2.62
CA LYS A 26 -17.37 -16.17 3.89
C LYS A 26 -18.84 -15.77 3.81
N GLU A 27 -19.74 -16.71 4.07
CA GLU A 27 -21.18 -16.45 4.12
C GLU A 27 -21.52 -15.53 5.32
N GLY A 28 -21.57 -14.22 5.05
CA GLY A 28 -21.95 -13.19 6.01
C GLY A 28 -20.77 -12.40 6.57
N LEU A 29 -20.67 -11.15 6.14
CA LEU A 29 -19.73 -10.17 6.70
C LEU A 29 -20.23 -9.71 8.08
N THR A 30 -19.83 -10.36 9.17
CA THR A 30 -20.17 -9.95 10.55
C THR A 30 -19.29 -8.81 11.05
N TRP A 31 -19.71 -8.16 12.14
CA TRP A 31 -18.94 -7.10 12.80
C TRP A 31 -17.53 -7.53 13.18
N ASP A 32 -17.37 -8.77 13.64
CA ASP A 32 -16.05 -9.31 14.02
C ASP A 32 -15.09 -9.34 12.83
N TRP A 33 -15.58 -9.74 11.64
CA TRP A 33 -14.76 -9.78 10.42
C TRP A 33 -14.40 -8.38 9.92
N ILE A 34 -15.34 -7.43 10.01
CA ILE A 34 -15.06 -6.03 9.68
C ILE A 34 -13.98 -5.49 10.62
N LEU A 35 -14.05 -5.79 11.93
CA LEU A 35 -13.05 -5.36 12.92
C LEU A 35 -11.68 -6.00 12.67
N ILE A 36 -11.64 -7.31 12.40
CA ILE A 36 -10.39 -8.02 12.09
C ILE A 36 -9.74 -7.42 10.84
N TYR A 37 -10.50 -7.21 9.76
CA TYR A 37 -9.97 -6.65 8.53
C TYR A 37 -9.55 -5.19 8.68
N SER A 38 -10.34 -4.38 9.37
CA SER A 38 -9.99 -2.98 9.66
C SER A 38 -8.74 -2.87 10.53
N GLY A 39 -8.61 -3.74 11.54
CA GLY A 39 -7.42 -3.83 12.38
C GLY A 39 -6.19 -4.27 11.58
N TRP A 40 -6.36 -5.20 10.63
CA TRP A 40 -5.30 -5.58 9.70
C TRP A 40 -4.82 -4.39 8.88
N LEU A 41 -5.73 -3.64 8.24
CA LEU A 41 -5.36 -2.45 7.45
C LEU A 41 -4.63 -1.40 8.31
N ILE A 42 -5.16 -1.08 9.48
CA ILE A 42 -4.58 -0.05 10.37
C ILE A 42 -3.21 -0.45 10.91
N PHE A 43 -2.95 -1.74 11.14
CA PHE A 43 -1.69 -2.17 11.73
C PHE A 43 -0.65 -2.55 10.66
N PHE A 44 -1.05 -3.35 9.68
CA PHE A 44 -0.13 -3.94 8.71
C PHE A 44 0.38 -2.89 7.70
N HIS A 45 -0.49 -2.00 7.20
CA HIS A 45 -0.11 -1.04 6.17
C HIS A 45 0.95 -0.04 6.67
N PRO A 46 0.80 0.61 7.85
CA PRO A 46 1.86 1.46 8.39
C PRO A 46 3.18 0.73 8.63
N VAL A 47 3.13 -0.52 9.09
CA VAL A 47 4.35 -1.32 9.34
C VAL A 47 5.07 -1.58 8.02
N LEU A 48 4.37 -2.02 6.98
CA LEU A 48 4.95 -2.27 5.67
C LEU A 48 5.48 -0.99 5.01
N LEU A 49 4.77 0.14 5.16
CA LEU A 49 5.19 1.44 4.66
C LEU A 49 6.43 1.96 5.40
N THR A 50 6.52 1.75 6.71
CA THR A 50 7.69 2.10 7.51
C THR A 50 8.90 1.27 7.08
N TYR A 51 8.71 -0.03 6.88
CA TYR A 51 9.75 -0.92 6.37
C TYR A 51 10.25 -0.48 4.99
N LEU A 52 9.33 -0.14 4.07
CA LEU A 52 9.68 0.43 2.76
C LEU A 52 10.46 1.75 2.90
N SER A 53 10.07 2.63 3.82
CA SER A 53 10.79 3.88 4.10
C SER A 53 12.22 3.62 4.56
N ASN A 54 12.42 2.64 5.45
CA ASN A 54 13.75 2.26 5.94
C ASN A 54 14.61 1.67 4.81
N GLN A 55 14.07 0.79 3.98
CA GLN A 55 14.81 0.27 2.82
C GLN A 55 15.22 1.37 1.83
N LEU A 56 14.36 2.38 1.62
CA LEU A 56 14.71 3.55 0.81
C LEU A 56 15.83 4.37 1.46
N CYS A 57 15.81 4.51 2.79
CA CYS A 57 16.88 5.17 3.55
C CYS A 57 18.21 4.42 3.40
N ASP A 58 18.22 3.10 3.56
CA ASP A 58 19.45 2.30 3.53
C ASP A 58 20.12 2.33 2.14
N HIS A 59 19.33 2.20 1.07
CA HIS A 59 19.86 2.14 -0.29
C HIS A 59 20.10 3.52 -0.92
N PHE A 60 19.43 4.57 -0.43
CA PHE A 60 19.43 5.91 -1.00
C PHE A 60 19.59 7.01 0.06
N SER A 61 20.37 6.76 1.12
CA SER A 61 20.57 7.68 2.25
C SER A 61 20.89 9.12 1.83
N HIS A 62 21.78 9.29 0.86
CA HIS A 62 22.16 10.58 0.27
C HIS A 62 21.00 11.36 -0.39
N LEU A 63 19.95 10.68 -0.85
CA LEU A 63 18.74 11.28 -1.44
C LEU A 63 17.53 11.24 -0.49
N TYR A 64 17.64 10.52 0.63
CA TYR A 64 16.49 10.18 1.46
C TYR A 64 15.81 11.41 2.06
N SER A 65 16.57 12.46 2.43
CA SER A 65 16.00 13.73 2.91
C SER A 65 15.04 14.36 1.89
N GLN A 66 15.32 14.23 0.59
CA GLN A 66 14.48 14.74 -0.49
C GLN A 66 13.33 13.79 -0.86
N ILE A 67 13.55 12.48 -0.72
CA ILE A 67 12.53 11.44 -0.97
C ILE A 67 11.48 11.42 0.15
N ARG A 68 11.90 11.58 1.41
CA ARG A 68 11.07 11.47 2.62
C ARG A 68 9.74 12.24 2.56
N PRO A 69 9.69 13.55 2.22
CA PRO A 69 8.41 14.26 2.16
C PRO A 69 7.46 13.72 1.09
N ARG A 70 7.98 13.22 -0.03
CA ARG A 70 7.17 12.61 -1.09
C ARG A 70 6.66 11.24 -0.67
N PHE A 71 7.52 10.45 -0.03
CA PHE A 71 7.15 9.17 0.54
C PHE A 71 6.07 9.33 1.62
N TRP A 72 6.18 10.35 2.47
CA TRP A 72 5.15 10.65 3.47
C TRP A 72 3.78 10.97 2.84
N ARG A 73 3.75 11.75 1.76
CA ARG A 73 2.50 11.99 1.01
C ARG A 73 1.93 10.70 0.44
N PHE A 74 2.77 9.81 -0.06
CA PHE A 74 2.36 8.49 -0.53
C PHE A 74 1.80 7.62 0.61
N THR A 75 2.47 7.56 1.76
CA THR A 75 2.00 6.87 2.96
C THR A 75 0.63 7.39 3.40
N LEU A 76 0.47 8.71 3.48
CA LEU A 76 -0.80 9.33 3.84
C LEU A 76 -1.92 9.00 2.84
N GLN A 77 -1.61 8.91 1.54
CA GLN A 77 -2.60 8.51 0.52
C GLN A 77 -3.07 7.06 0.71
N ILE A 78 -2.16 6.12 1.00
CA ILE A 78 -2.52 4.73 1.29
C ILE A 78 -3.41 4.66 2.53
N LEU A 79 -3.01 5.30 3.63
CA LEU A 79 -3.79 5.30 4.87
C LEU A 79 -5.16 5.97 4.72
N LEU A 80 -5.27 6.97 3.84
CA LEU A 80 -6.54 7.59 3.52
C LEU A 80 -7.46 6.63 2.75
N TRP A 81 -6.93 5.87 1.78
CA TRP A 81 -7.69 4.81 1.12
C TRP A 81 -8.12 3.71 2.10
N ASP A 82 -7.25 3.31 3.01
CA ASP A 82 -7.57 2.31 4.04
C ASP A 82 -8.71 2.81 4.95
N SER A 83 -8.63 4.07 5.39
CA SER A 83 -9.68 4.71 6.20
C SER A 83 -11.01 4.79 5.45
N LEU A 84 -10.99 5.13 4.16
CA LEU A 84 -12.18 5.17 3.31
C LEU A 84 -12.83 3.79 3.16
N ILE A 85 -12.04 2.72 3.06
CA ILE A 85 -12.57 1.36 3.01
C ILE A 85 -13.16 0.93 4.33
N ILE A 86 -12.50 1.23 5.44
CA ILE A 86 -13.06 0.94 6.78
C ILE A 86 -14.41 1.64 6.92
N LEU A 87 -14.48 2.92 6.56
CA LEU A 87 -15.73 3.67 6.56
C LEU A 87 -16.79 3.03 5.64
N SER A 88 -16.40 2.64 4.43
CA SER A 88 -17.29 1.97 3.48
C SER A 88 -17.83 0.64 4.02
N LEU A 89 -17.00 -0.17 4.67
CA LEU A 89 -17.42 -1.44 5.29
C LEU A 89 -18.41 -1.23 6.44
N LEU A 90 -18.23 -0.17 7.22
CA LEU A 90 -19.10 0.17 8.35
C LEU A 90 -20.48 0.68 7.89
N PHE A 91 -20.50 1.58 6.90
CA PHE A 91 -21.73 2.30 6.51
C PHE A 91 -22.43 1.72 5.27
N LEU A 92 -21.72 0.99 4.42
CA LEU A 92 -22.22 0.47 3.13
C LEU A 92 -22.19 -1.07 3.08
N ARG A 93 -22.56 -1.72 4.19
CA ARG A 93 -22.52 -3.19 4.36
C ARG A 93 -23.33 -3.99 3.32
N GLY A 94 -24.30 -3.36 2.66
CA GLY A 94 -25.11 -3.97 1.59
C GLY A 94 -24.45 -3.97 0.20
N ILE A 95 -23.31 -3.30 0.02
CA ILE A 95 -22.57 -3.29 -1.25
C ILE A 95 -21.69 -4.54 -1.34
N PRO A 96 -21.60 -5.19 -2.52
CA PRO A 96 -20.68 -6.31 -2.72
C PRO A 96 -19.24 -5.95 -2.35
N LEU A 97 -18.63 -6.77 -1.48
CA LEU A 97 -17.23 -6.64 -1.05
C LEU A 97 -16.26 -6.59 -2.24
N PHE A 98 -16.57 -7.29 -3.33
CA PHE A 98 -15.79 -7.25 -4.55
C PHE A 98 -15.65 -5.82 -5.13
N LEU A 99 -16.72 -5.02 -5.11
CA LEU A 99 -16.70 -3.64 -5.60
C LEU A 99 -15.89 -2.75 -4.65
N GLN A 100 -16.09 -2.88 -3.34
CA GLN A 100 -15.35 -2.12 -2.32
C GLN A 100 -13.85 -2.46 -2.36
N GLY A 101 -13.51 -3.74 -2.46
CA GLY A 101 -12.13 -4.21 -2.60
C GLY A 101 -11.46 -3.76 -3.89
N THR A 102 -12.20 -3.72 -5.00
CA THR A 102 -11.69 -3.20 -6.28
C THR A 102 -11.32 -1.71 -6.15
N LEU A 103 -12.14 -0.92 -5.46
CA LEU A 103 -11.84 0.49 -5.21
C LEU A 103 -10.56 0.66 -4.37
N LEU A 104 -10.35 -0.17 -3.35
CA LEU A 104 -9.12 -0.18 -2.55
C LEU A 104 -7.89 -0.44 -3.42
N ILE A 105 -7.92 -1.53 -4.19
CA ILE A 105 -6.85 -1.96 -5.09
C ILE A 105 -6.50 -0.85 -6.08
N ILE A 106 -7.51 -0.23 -6.68
CA ILE A 106 -7.32 0.90 -7.61
C ILE A 106 -6.70 2.09 -6.88
N GLY A 107 -7.18 2.42 -5.67
CA GLY A 107 -6.65 3.51 -4.85
C GLY A 107 -5.17 3.34 -4.51
N HIS A 108 -4.77 2.14 -4.10
CA HIS A 108 -3.37 1.79 -3.84
C HIS A 108 -2.52 1.78 -5.12
N LEU A 109 -3.06 1.31 -6.24
CA LEU A 109 -2.38 1.32 -7.53
C LEU A 109 -2.12 2.75 -8.02
N ILE A 110 -3.12 3.63 -7.94
CA ILE A 110 -3.00 5.05 -8.31
C ILE A 110 -1.96 5.74 -7.43
N SER A 111 -1.99 5.50 -6.12
CA SER A 111 -1.02 6.07 -5.18
C SER A 111 0.40 5.59 -5.50
N SER A 112 0.56 4.28 -5.75
CA SER A 112 1.84 3.65 -6.12
C SER A 112 2.36 4.14 -7.48
N TYR A 113 1.46 4.38 -8.42
CA TYR A 113 1.80 4.94 -9.73
C TYR A 113 2.29 6.38 -9.60
N ARG A 114 1.59 7.22 -8.82
CA ARG A 114 1.90 8.64 -8.63
C ARG A 114 3.28 8.84 -7.99
N ILE A 115 3.61 8.06 -6.95
CA ILE A 115 4.93 8.15 -6.33
C ILE A 115 6.03 7.68 -7.28
N ASN A 116 5.79 6.62 -8.07
CA ASN A 116 6.74 6.14 -9.07
C ASN A 116 7.01 7.18 -10.16
N GLN A 117 5.97 7.87 -10.64
CA GLN A 117 6.15 8.96 -11.59
C GLN A 117 6.97 10.11 -11.01
N SER A 118 6.62 10.58 -9.80
CA SER A 118 7.37 11.65 -9.14
C SER A 118 8.84 11.28 -8.95
N LEU A 119 9.13 10.08 -8.42
CA LEU A 119 10.50 9.65 -8.21
C LEU A 119 11.27 9.43 -9.51
N LYS A 120 10.61 8.98 -10.58
CA LYS A 120 11.23 8.84 -11.90
C LYS A 120 11.62 10.19 -12.49
N GLN A 121 10.75 11.20 -12.34
CA GLN A 121 10.98 12.56 -12.86
C GLN A 121 12.10 13.25 -12.09
N ASP A 122 12.07 13.17 -10.76
CA ASP A 122 13.00 13.93 -9.91
C ASP A 122 14.36 13.24 -9.74
N PHE A 123 14.41 11.90 -9.81
CA PHE A 123 15.63 11.11 -9.58
C PHE A 123 15.88 10.04 -10.65
N PRO A 124 15.96 10.39 -11.95
CA PRO A 124 15.98 9.41 -13.04
C PRO A 124 17.11 8.37 -12.93
N LYS A 125 18.33 8.82 -12.59
CA LYS A 125 19.51 7.94 -12.44
C LYS A 125 19.35 6.95 -11.27
N ALA A 126 18.95 7.44 -10.11
CA ALA A 126 18.80 6.61 -8.92
C ALA A 126 17.51 5.75 -8.95
N TYR A 127 16.49 6.20 -9.68
CA TYR A 127 15.27 5.42 -9.93
C TYR A 127 15.58 4.14 -10.71
N GLN A 128 16.40 4.26 -11.77
CA GLN A 128 16.86 3.16 -12.62
C GLN A 128 17.94 2.27 -11.98
N LYS A 129 18.60 2.72 -10.91
CA LYS A 129 19.62 1.93 -10.20
C LYS A 129 19.11 0.53 -9.90
N GLN A 130 19.79 -0.47 -10.45
CA GLN A 130 19.48 -1.87 -10.25
C GLN A 130 19.95 -2.29 -8.86
N ILE A 131 18.99 -2.80 -8.08
CA ILE A 131 19.24 -3.40 -6.77
C ILE A 131 18.99 -4.90 -6.92
N SER A 132 19.80 -5.72 -6.25
CA SER A 132 19.65 -7.17 -6.28
C SER A 132 18.33 -7.56 -5.61
N PHE A 133 17.66 -8.61 -6.09
CA PHE A 133 16.39 -9.04 -5.51
C PHE A 133 16.55 -9.44 -4.04
N TRP A 134 17.64 -10.12 -3.70
CA TRP A 134 17.97 -10.58 -2.35
C TRP A 134 18.20 -9.47 -1.33
N SER A 135 18.54 -8.25 -1.76
CA SER A 135 18.66 -7.09 -0.84
C SER A 135 17.35 -6.35 -0.63
N ILE A 136 16.30 -6.71 -1.38
CA ILE A 136 14.97 -6.08 -1.32
C ILE A 136 13.97 -6.96 -0.55
N LEU A 137 14.17 -8.27 -0.55
CA LEU A 137 13.34 -9.23 0.18
C LEU A 137 13.51 -9.02 1.69
#